data_AF-A0A845ZFJ4-F1
#
_entry.id   AF-A0A845ZFJ4-F1
#
_cell.length_a   1.000
_cell.length_b   1.000
_cell.length_c   1.000
_cell.angle_alpha   90.00
_cell.angle_beta   90.00
_cell.angle_gamma   90.00
#
_symmetry.space_group_name_H-M   'P 1'
#
loop_
_entity.id
_entity.type
_entity.pdbx_description
1 polymer ?
#
loop_
_entity_poly.entity_id
_entity_poly.type
_entity_poly.pdbx_seq_one_letter_code
_entity_poly.pdbx_strand_id
1 'polypeptide(L)'
;MPSSETFIPNLNAIVVFDIDGVVRDVSGSYRRAIADTVDHYTGGAYRPTMVEIDQLKSEGLWNNDWDASQELVYRYFEAQGKTRSRSGSSRASHFKNAI
;
A
#
# COMPACT_ATOMS: atom_id res chain seq x y z
N MET A 1 49.81 1.58 44.76
CA MET A 1 48.64 1.22 45.57
C MET A 1 47.48 2.14 45.19
N PRO A 2 46.29 1.59 44.93
CA PRO A 2 45.84 1.03 43.65
C PRO A 2 45.38 2.10 42.63
N SER A 3 45.52 1.77 41.35
CA SER A 3 44.96 2.48 40.20
C SER A 3 43.44 2.50 40.28
N SER A 4 42.84 3.69 40.18
CA SER A 4 41.38 3.85 40.08
C SER A 4 40.89 3.33 38.73
N GLU A 5 40.59 2.04 38.65
CA GLU A 5 39.78 1.51 37.55
C GLU A 5 38.45 2.25 37.54
N THR A 6 38.22 3.00 36.48
CA THR A 6 36.97 3.72 36.27
C THR A 6 35.93 2.67 35.93
N PHE A 7 34.95 2.48 36.82
CA PHE A 7 33.80 1.63 36.55
C PHE A 7 33.01 2.26 35.40
N ILE A 8 33.23 1.77 34.18
CA ILE A 8 32.35 2.04 33.05
C ILE A 8 31.19 1.04 33.20
N PRO A 9 29.98 1.45 33.62
CA PRO A 9 28.85 0.54 33.62
C PRO A 9 28.67 0.02 32.19
N ASN A 10 28.36 -1.27 32.04
CA ASN A 10 27.97 -1.83 30.75
C ASN A 10 26.74 -1.06 30.25
N LEU A 11 26.96 -0.07 29.39
CA LEU A 11 25.91 0.66 28.71
C LEU A 11 25.34 -0.27 27.65
N ASN A 12 24.24 -0.92 28.00
CA ASN A 12 23.45 -1.64 27.02
C ASN A 12 22.72 -0.60 26.16
N ALA A 13 23.24 -0.35 24.96
CA ALA A 13 22.56 0.46 23.96
C ALA A 13 21.52 -0.38 23.22
N ILE A 14 20.35 0.20 22.97
CA ILE A 14 19.29 -0.39 22.14
C ILE A 14 19.14 0.48 20.90
N VAL A 15 19.05 -0.18 19.74
CA VAL A 15 18.73 0.47 18.46
C VAL A 15 17.45 -0.15 17.93
N VAL A 16 16.52 0.70 17.50
CA VAL A 16 15.24 0.29 16.91
C VAL A 16 15.22 0.72 15.46
N PHE A 17 14.86 -0.21 14.57
CA PHE A 17 14.71 0.04 13.15
C PHE A 17 13.26 -0.21 12.73
N ASP A 18 12.74 0.69 11.90
CA ASP A 18 11.54 0.41 11.12
C ASP A 18 11.86 -0.63 10.02
N ILE A 19 10.84 -1.26 9.46
CA ILE A 19 11.01 -2.25 8.39
C ILE A 19 10.96 -1.57 7.01
N ASP A 20 9.88 -0.84 6.74
CA ASP A 20 9.55 -0.36 5.40
C ASP A 20 10.35 0.89 5.05
N GLY A 21 11.24 0.78 4.06
CA GLY A 21 12.12 1.87 3.64
C GLY A 21 13.34 2.09 4.54
N VAL A 22 13.44 1.38 5.68
CA VAL A 22 14.64 1.39 6.56
C VAL A 22 15.42 0.11 6.41
N VAL A 23 14.85 -1.03 6.80
CA VAL A 23 15.52 -2.35 6.64
C VAL A 23 15.33 -2.90 5.24
N ARG A 24 14.21 -2.59 4.58
CA ARG A 24 13.89 -3.09 3.25
C ARG A 24 13.24 -2.04 2.36
N ASP A 25 13.71 -1.93 1.11
CA ASP A 25 12.96 -1.22 0.08
C ASP A 25 11.72 -2.04 -0.34
N VAL A 26 10.54 -1.48 -0.05
CA VAL A 26 9.23 -2.05 -0.34
C VAL A 26 8.46 -1.26 -1.42
N SER A 27 9.07 -0.19 -1.95
CA SER A 27 8.41 0.73 -2.88
C SER A 27 7.88 0.02 -4.14
N GLY A 28 8.61 -0.98 -4.63
CA GLY A 28 8.21 -1.79 -5.79
C GLY A 28 7.11 -2.82 -5.50
N SER A 29 7.10 -3.43 -4.31
CA SER A 29 6.12 -4.49 -3.97
C SER A 29 4.72 -3.94 -3.79
N TYR A 30 4.57 -2.79 -3.15
CA TYR A 30 3.27 -2.14 -2.93
C TYR A 30 2.63 -1.69 -4.24
N ARG A 31 3.40 -1.03 -5.10
CA ARG A 31 2.91 -0.64 -6.43
C ARG A 31 2.55 -1.85 -7.29
N ARG A 32 3.35 -2.92 -7.24
CA ARG A 32 3.02 -4.16 -7.94
C ARG A 32 1.72 -4.78 -7.42
N ALA A 33 1.51 -4.82 -6.10
CA ALA A 33 0.30 -5.35 -5.50
C ALA A 33 -0.96 -4.57 -5.94
N ILE A 34 -0.88 -3.23 -6.01
CA ILE A 34 -1.95 -2.40 -6.58
C ILE A 34 -2.19 -2.80 -8.04
N ALA A 35 -1.14 -2.84 -8.86
CA ALA A 35 -1.27 -3.18 -10.28
C ALA A 35 -1.87 -4.57 -10.51
N ASP A 36 -1.43 -5.59 -9.76
CA ASP A 36 -1.96 -6.95 -9.81
C ASP A 36 -3.43 -7.01 -9.39
N THR A 37 -3.81 -6.25 -8.36
CA THR A 37 -5.19 -6.21 -7.87
C THR A 37 -6.10 -5.57 -8.92
N VAL A 38 -5.71 -4.43 -9.48
CA VAL A 38 -6.49 -3.74 -10.53
C VAL A 38 -6.60 -4.61 -11.78
N ASP A 39 -5.51 -5.24 -12.21
CA ASP A 39 -5.49 -6.18 -13.34
C ASP A 39 -6.48 -7.33 -13.13
N HIS A 40 -6.46 -7.94 -11.95
CA HIS A 40 -7.39 -9.01 -11.61
C HIS A 40 -8.86 -8.56 -11.65
N TYR A 41 -9.20 -7.44 -11.03
CA TYR A 41 -10.58 -6.97 -10.92
C TYR A 41 -11.13 -6.31 -12.19
N THR A 42 -10.26 -5.93 -13.12
CA THR A 42 -10.65 -5.48 -14.45
C THR A 42 -10.66 -6.60 -15.49
N GLY A 43 -10.39 -7.85 -15.08
CA GLY A 43 -10.37 -9.01 -15.96
C GLY A 43 -9.22 -9.00 -16.97
N GLY A 44 -8.07 -8.43 -16.59
CA GLY A 44 -6.89 -8.30 -17.44
C GLY A 44 -6.95 -7.14 -18.45
N ALA A 45 -8.02 -6.33 -18.41
CA ALA A 45 -8.22 -5.25 -19.37
C ALA A 45 -7.50 -3.96 -18.99
N TYR A 46 -7.19 -3.76 -17.71
CA TYR A 46 -6.44 -2.61 -17.23
C TYR A 46 -5.47 -2.98 -16.12
N ARG A 47 -4.20 -2.71 -16.38
CA ARG A 47 -3.13 -2.80 -15.39
C ARG A 47 -2.46 -1.43 -15.27
N PRO A 48 -2.61 -0.73 -14.14
CA PRO A 48 -2.03 0.60 -13.96
C PRO A 48 -0.50 0.51 -13.97
N THR A 49 0.12 1.47 -14.63
CA THR A 49 1.56 1.69 -14.62
C THR A 49 2.00 2.31 -13.29
N MET A 50 3.30 2.23 -13.00
CA MET A 50 3.88 2.86 -11.81
C MET A 50 3.59 4.37 -11.76
N VAL A 51 3.61 5.03 -12.92
CA VAL A 51 3.34 6.47 -13.05
C VAL A 51 1.88 6.79 -12.72
N GLU A 52 0.93 5.98 -13.18
CA GLU A 52 -0.49 6.16 -12.84
C GLU A 52 -0.74 5.95 -11.34
N ILE A 53 -0.07 4.98 -10.72
CA ILE A 53 -0.15 4.75 -9.28
C ILE A 53 0.44 5.94 -8.50
N ASP A 54 1.58 6.47 -8.94
CA ASP A 54 2.21 7.64 -8.31
C ASP A 54 1.34 8.90 -8.48
N GLN A 55 0.74 9.09 -9.65
CA GLN A 55 -0.21 10.18 -9.90
C GLN A 55 -1.42 10.08 -8.99
N LEU A 56 -2.02 8.89 -8.86
CA LEU A 56 -3.11 8.66 -7.93
C LEU A 56 -2.66 8.99 -6.50
N LYS A 57 -1.54 8.42 -6.02
CA LYS A 57 -1.06 8.68 -4.66
C LYS A 57 -0.73 10.16 -4.40
N SER A 58 -0.31 10.90 -5.43
CA SER A 58 -0.05 12.35 -5.34
C SER A 58 -1.30 13.19 -5.06
N GLU A 59 -2.51 12.64 -5.25
CA GLU A 59 -3.76 13.29 -4.85
C GLU A 59 -3.91 13.40 -3.33
N GLY A 60 -3.08 12.67 -2.56
CA GLY A 60 -3.04 12.75 -1.10
C GLY A 60 -4.16 12.01 -0.36
N LEU A 61 -5.10 11.40 -1.09
CA LEU A 61 -6.25 10.68 -0.52
C LEU A 61 -6.02 9.16 -0.39
N TRP A 62 -5.09 8.60 -1.17
CA TRP A 62 -4.99 7.16 -1.43
C TRP A 62 -3.73 6.55 -0.81
N ASN A 63 -3.51 6.79 0.49
CA ASN A 63 -2.34 6.24 1.18
C ASN A 63 -2.46 4.72 1.41
N ASN A 64 -3.69 4.22 1.61
CA ASN A 64 -3.97 2.80 1.74
C ASN A 64 -4.04 2.15 0.35
N ASP A 65 -3.22 1.12 0.12
CA ASP A 65 -3.12 0.43 -1.17
C ASP A 65 -4.42 -0.29 -1.59
N TRP A 66 -5.24 -0.72 -0.62
CA TRP A 66 -6.56 -1.30 -0.90
C TRP A 66 -7.48 -0.24 -1.50
N ASP A 67 -7.59 0.91 -0.85
CA ASP A 67 -8.44 2.01 -1.30
C ASP A 67 -7.94 2.58 -2.63
N ALA A 68 -6.61 2.67 -2.81
CA ALA A 68 -5.98 3.06 -4.07
C ALA A 68 -6.34 2.10 -5.21
N SER A 69 -6.28 0.78 -4.97
CA SER A 69 -6.65 -0.23 -5.97
C SER A 69 -8.12 -0.13 -6.34
N GLN A 70 -9.00 0.01 -5.33
CA GLN A 70 -10.43 0.14 -5.53
C GLN A 70 -10.78 1.41 -6.33
N GLU A 71 -10.14 2.53 -6.05
CA GLU A 71 -10.35 3.78 -6.80
C GLU A 71 -9.93 3.64 -8.26
N LEU A 72 -8.80 3.00 -8.55
CA LEU A 72 -8.36 2.75 -9.94
C LEU A 72 -9.34 1.86 -10.70
N VAL A 73 -9.88 0.82 -10.05
CA VAL A 73 -10.93 -0.02 -10.64
C VAL A 73 -12.19 0.79 -10.93
N TYR A 74 -12.62 1.67 -10.02
CA TYR A 74 -13.77 2.54 -10.26
C TYR A 74 -13.54 3.48 -11.43
N ARG A 75 -12.40 4.18 -11.47
CA ARG A 75 -12.05 5.09 -12.57
C ARG A 75 -12.04 4.38 -13.92
N TYR A 76 -11.52 3.15 -13.97
CA TYR A 76 -11.54 2.33 -15.19
C TYR A 76 -12.96 2.06 -15.69
N PHE A 77 -13.89 1.67 -14.81
CA PHE A 77 -15.28 1.39 -15.19
C PHE A 77 -16.10 2.66 -15.47
N GLU A 78 -15.82 3.76 -14.77
CA GLU A 78 -16.42 5.07 -15.04
C GLU A 78 -16.02 5.60 -16.42
N ALA A 79 -14.75 5.43 -16.82
CA ALA A 79 -14.28 5.78 -18.16
C ALA A 79 -14.99 4.98 -19.27
N GLN A 80 -15.59 3.83 -18.93
CA GLN A 80 -16.42 3.01 -19.83
C GLN A 80 -17.92 3.31 -19.72
N GLY A 81 -18.31 4.34 -18.96
CA GLY A 81 -19.70 4.76 -18.79
C GLY A 81 -20.50 3.98 -17.76
N LYS A 82 -19.86 3.14 -16.93
CA LYS A 82 -20.53 2.51 -15.77
C LYS A 82 -20.57 3.50 -14.60
N THR A 83 -21.68 3.56 -13.89
CA THR A 83 -21.82 4.42 -12.71
C THR A 83 -21.34 3.72 -11.44
N ARG A 84 -20.74 4.47 -10.50
CA ARG A 84 -20.46 3.95 -9.15
C ARG A 84 -21.77 3.66 -8.44
N SER A 85 -22.13 2.39 -8.27
CA SER A 85 -23.25 2.00 -7.41
C SER A 85 -22.82 2.09 -5.95
N ARG A 86 -23.38 3.05 -5.20
CA ARG A 86 -23.09 3.24 -3.78
C ARG A 86 -23.88 2.22 -2.93
N SER A 87 -23.29 1.06 -2.65
CA SER A 87 -23.88 0.11 -1.69
C SER A 87 -22.80 -0.61 -0.88
N GLY A 88 -22.43 -0.02 0.26
CA GLY A 88 -21.71 -0.69 1.33
C GLY A 88 -22.60 -0.82 2.56
N SER A 89 -22.97 -2.05 2.94
CA SER A 89 -23.13 -2.51 4.33
C SER A 89 -23.70 -3.94 4.37
N SER A 90 -22.82 -4.92 4.57
CA SER A 90 -22.99 -6.06 5.48
C SER A 90 -21.95 -7.12 5.12
N ARG A 91 -20.88 -7.18 5.93
CA ARG A 91 -20.01 -8.34 6.18
C ARG A 91 -19.79 -9.30 4.99
N ALA A 92 -18.61 -9.21 4.37
CA ALA A 92 -17.87 -10.36 3.82
C ALA A 92 -18.73 -11.49 3.18
N SER A 93 -19.56 -11.15 2.19
CA SER A 93 -20.33 -12.16 1.45
C SER A 93 -20.33 -11.88 -0.05
N HIS A 94 -19.09 -11.73 -0.55
CA HIS A 94 -18.64 -11.47 -1.93
C HIS A 94 -18.79 -10.03 -2.45
N PHE A 95 -17.64 -9.49 -2.88
CA PHE A 95 -17.40 -8.78 -4.15
C PHE A 95 -18.05 -9.51 -5.38
N LYS A 96 -19.37 -9.75 -5.38
CA LYS A 96 -20.17 -10.37 -6.45
C LYS A 96 -20.54 -9.26 -7.45
N ASN A 97 -19.96 -9.04 -8.63
CA ASN A 97 -18.99 -9.74 -9.46
C ASN A 97 -18.06 -8.67 -10.06
N ALA A 98 -16.90 -8.46 -9.46
CA ALA A 98 -15.81 -7.62 -9.99
C ALA A 98 -15.92 -6.09 -9.81
N ILE A 99 -16.51 -5.58 -8.73
CA ILE A 99 -16.26 -4.21 -8.22
C ILE A 99 -16.49 -4.13 -6.71
#